data_AF-A0A837ISI4-F1
#
_entry.id   AF-A0A837ISI4-F1
#
_cell.length_a   1.000
_cell.length_b   1.000
_cell.length_c   1.000
_cell.angle_alpha   90.00
_cell.angle_beta   90.00
_cell.angle_gamma   90.00
#
_symmetry.space_group_name_H-M   'P 1'
#
loop_
_entity.id
_entity.type
_entity.pdbx_description
1 polymer ?
#
loop_
_entity_poly.entity_id
_entity_poly.type
_entity_poly.pdbx_seq_one_letter_code
_entity_poly.pdbx_strand_id
1 'polypeptide(L)'
;MRRSYNALIIILATISIILSMLDISGIISIVQKPYVYVDASIWLMFVFDYFYGLMAAKDKRFYFRTHIWDLLAIIPLNALFSFFRFNRIFKLVSMQRILLVFRFVRLAGIIGKLQLKLKTFLKTNNIVYLFYVCGLMLLVSSFIYSLSEHVSLGNAFWWALATVSTVGYGDISPHTFIGRFAAALLMILGVGFIGMLTSTLTKFFTEEHKKSEFVQIMHVLHKLERQNEELSTRISALEQQLHKNEREKNKD
;
A
#
# COMPACT_ATOMS: atom_id res chain seq x y z
N MET A 1 10.85 17.95 -3.35
CA MET A 1 9.48 18.31 -3.80
C MET A 1 8.65 17.13 -4.32
N ARG A 2 9.18 16.22 -5.17
CA ARG A 2 8.41 15.07 -5.72
C ARG A 2 7.85 14.08 -4.67
N ARG A 3 8.54 13.89 -3.53
CA ARG A 3 8.09 13.00 -2.44
C ARG A 3 6.89 13.55 -1.66
N SER A 4 6.92 14.82 -1.28
CA SER A 4 5.81 15.48 -0.56
C SER A 4 4.55 15.58 -1.42
N TYR A 5 4.72 15.82 -2.73
CA TYR A 5 3.63 15.81 -3.69
C TYR A 5 2.96 14.42 -3.82
N ASN A 6 3.76 13.36 -3.92
CA ASN A 6 3.23 11.99 -3.97
C ASN A 6 2.53 11.59 -2.66
N ALA A 7 3.08 11.98 -1.51
CA ALA A 7 2.46 11.73 -0.20
C ALA A 7 1.09 12.44 -0.09
N LEU A 8 0.99 13.68 -0.54
CA LEU A 8 -0.26 14.45 -0.56
C LEU A 8 -1.32 13.78 -1.45
N ILE A 9 -0.94 13.30 -2.64
CA ILE A 9 -1.86 12.56 -3.53
C ILE A 9 -2.33 11.24 -2.90
N ILE A 10 -1.44 10.52 -2.21
CA ILE A 10 -1.79 9.28 -1.51
C ILE A 10 -2.79 9.57 -0.39
N ILE A 11 -2.55 10.60 0.42
CA ILE A 11 -3.46 11.00 1.51
C ILE A 11 -4.84 11.36 0.95
N LEU A 12 -4.90 12.14 -0.13
CA LEU A 12 -6.16 12.50 -0.79
C LEU A 12 -6.89 11.28 -1.36
N ALA A 13 -6.16 10.30 -1.93
CA ALA A 13 -6.73 9.05 -2.41
C ALA A 13 -7.30 8.20 -1.26
N THR A 14 -6.61 8.11 -0.13
CA THR A 14 -7.08 7.40 1.06
C THR A 14 -8.35 8.05 1.63
N ILE A 15 -8.37 9.38 1.75
CA ILE A 15 -9.55 10.14 2.19
C ILE A 15 -10.73 9.91 1.23
N SER A 16 -10.48 9.89 -0.08
CA SER A 16 -11.49 9.60 -1.10
C SER A 16 -12.07 8.18 -0.99
N ILE A 17 -11.24 7.18 -0.67
CA ILE A 17 -11.68 5.81 -0.42
C ILE A 17 -12.55 5.73 0.84
N ILE A 18 -12.12 6.36 1.94
CA ILE A 18 -12.88 6.38 3.21
C ILE A 18 -14.24 7.07 3.02
N LEU A 19 -14.28 8.23 2.35
CA LEU A 19 -15.53 8.91 2.01
C LEU A 19 -16.44 8.01 1.17
N SER A 20 -15.89 7.33 0.17
CA SER A 20 -16.65 6.40 -0.68
C SER A 20 -17.20 5.22 0.13
N MET A 21 -16.45 4.70 1.11
CA MET A 21 -16.92 3.62 1.98
C MET A 21 -18.05 4.09 2.93
N LEU A 22 -17.95 5.30 3.49
CA LEU A 22 -18.99 5.90 4.33
C LEU A 22 -20.29 6.17 3.56
N ASP A 23 -20.18 6.52 2.28
CA ASP A 23 -21.31 6.65 1.37
C ASP A 23 -21.99 5.32 1.04
N ILE A 24 -21.19 4.27 0.82
CA ILE A 24 -21.69 2.92 0.52
C ILE A 24 -22.35 2.28 1.75
N SER A 25 -21.88 2.60 2.96
CA SER A 25 -22.47 2.13 4.21
C SER A 25 -23.81 2.80 4.55
N GLY A 26 -24.27 3.79 3.77
CA GLY A 26 -25.50 4.53 4.02
C GLY A 26 -25.47 5.46 5.24
N ILE A 27 -24.31 5.56 5.93
CA ILE A 27 -24.10 6.44 7.08
C ILE A 27 -24.05 7.91 6.62
N ILE A 28 -23.49 8.15 5.44
CA ILE A 28 -23.39 9.46 4.80
C ILE A 28 -23.94 9.33 3.37
N SER A 29 -24.51 10.39 2.82
CA SER A 29 -24.78 10.49 1.39
C SER A 29 -23.83 11.54 0.80
N ILE A 30 -22.85 11.12 0.00
CA ILE A 30 -21.93 12.02 -0.73
C ILE A 30 -22.69 12.99 -1.63
N VAL A 31 -23.93 12.64 -2.02
CA VAL A 31 -24.84 13.48 -2.81
C VAL A 31 -25.42 14.65 -2.00
N GLN A 32 -25.38 14.59 -0.66
CA GLN A 32 -25.86 15.65 0.22
C GLN A 32 -24.73 16.60 0.63
N LYS A 33 -25.07 17.89 0.77
CA LYS A 33 -24.14 18.90 1.29
C LYS A 33 -23.81 18.57 2.75
N PRO A 34 -22.55 18.73 3.21
CA PRO A 34 -21.42 19.38 2.54
C PRO A 34 -20.48 18.44 1.74
N TYR A 35 -20.69 17.12 1.78
CA TYR A 35 -19.76 16.12 1.25
C TYR A 35 -19.56 16.17 -0.27
N VAL A 36 -20.56 16.65 -1.02
CA VAL A 36 -20.45 16.94 -2.47
C VAL A 36 -19.27 17.86 -2.77
N TYR A 37 -19.07 18.92 -1.98
CA TYR A 37 -18.02 19.92 -2.24
C TYR A 37 -16.63 19.36 -1.94
N VAL A 38 -16.52 18.48 -0.94
CA VAL A 38 -15.28 17.78 -0.62
C VAL A 38 -14.91 16.81 -1.74
N ASP A 39 -15.85 15.99 -2.23
CA ASP A 39 -15.59 15.08 -3.35
C ASP A 39 -15.23 15.85 -4.64
N ALA A 40 -15.94 16.94 -4.93
CA ALA A 40 -15.65 17.80 -6.07
C ALA A 40 -14.25 18.45 -6.00
N SER A 41 -13.82 18.85 -4.81
CA SER A 41 -12.49 19.45 -4.59
C SER A 41 -11.37 18.43 -4.81
N ILE A 42 -11.54 17.20 -4.29
CA ILE A 42 -10.60 16.09 -4.49
C ILE A 42 -10.54 15.72 -5.98
N TRP A 43 -11.69 15.64 -6.63
CA TRP A 43 -11.79 15.37 -8.07
C TRP A 43 -11.02 16.40 -8.89
N LEU A 44 -11.25 17.68 -8.63
CA LEU A 44 -10.60 18.78 -9.32
C LEU A 44 -9.07 18.70 -9.17
N MET A 45 -8.56 18.38 -7.97
CA MET A 45 -7.13 18.13 -7.80
C MET A 45 -6.59 16.97 -8.64
N PHE A 46 -7.33 15.87 -8.77
CA PHE A 46 -6.90 14.73 -9.61
C PHE A 46 -6.90 15.05 -11.10
N VAL A 47 -7.87 15.84 -11.57
CA VAL A 47 -7.92 16.37 -12.94
C VAL A 47 -6.65 17.18 -13.22
N PHE A 48 -6.36 18.15 -12.36
CA PHE A 48 -5.18 19.01 -12.53
C PHE A 48 -3.87 18.22 -12.52
N ASP A 49 -3.70 17.25 -11.61
CA ASP A 49 -2.50 16.39 -11.56
C ASP A 49 -2.28 15.61 -12.88
N TYR A 50 -3.35 15.05 -13.46
CA TYR A 50 -3.23 14.31 -14.72
C TYR A 50 -2.91 15.20 -15.91
N PHE A 51 -3.59 16.35 -16.04
CA PHE A 51 -3.33 17.28 -17.14
C PHE A 51 -1.95 17.91 -17.04
N TYR A 52 -1.50 18.24 -15.82
CA TYR A 52 -0.13 18.71 -15.59
C TYR A 52 0.90 17.65 -15.98
N GLY A 53 0.68 16.40 -15.58
CA GLY A 53 1.52 15.26 -15.96
C GLY A 53 1.55 14.99 -17.47
N LEU A 54 0.41 15.10 -18.14
CA LEU A 54 0.28 14.92 -19.60
C LEU A 54 0.98 16.04 -20.38
N MET A 55 0.90 17.29 -19.91
CA MET A 55 1.58 18.42 -20.54
C MET A 55 3.10 18.38 -20.34
N ALA A 56 3.57 17.90 -19.17
CA ALA A 56 4.99 17.81 -18.86
C ALA A 56 5.70 16.58 -19.47
N ALA A 57 4.95 15.61 -20.00
CA ALA A 57 5.51 14.40 -20.58
C ALA A 57 6.08 14.65 -21.99
N LYS A 58 7.33 14.22 -22.22
CA LYS A 58 8.00 14.30 -23.54
C LYS A 58 7.29 13.49 -24.63
N ASP A 59 6.66 12.37 -24.27
CA ASP A 59 5.82 11.57 -25.16
C ASP A 59 4.42 11.38 -24.56
N LYS A 60 3.46 12.13 -25.12
CA LYS A 60 2.06 12.18 -24.67
C LYS A 60 1.32 10.86 -24.89
N ARG A 61 1.69 10.10 -25.93
CA ARG A 61 0.99 8.85 -26.32
C ARG A 61 1.40 7.71 -25.40
N PHE A 62 2.68 7.64 -25.04
CA PHE A 62 3.18 6.72 -24.03
C PHE A 62 2.61 7.03 -22.64
N TYR A 63 2.54 8.32 -22.28
CA TYR A 63 1.97 8.75 -21.01
C TYR A 63 0.49 8.36 -20.87
N PHE A 64 -0.31 8.59 -21.92
CA PHE A 64 -1.73 8.23 -21.95
C PHE A 64 -1.96 6.72 -21.78
N ARG A 65 -1.19 5.86 -22.47
CA ARG A 65 -1.31 4.41 -22.33
C ARG A 65 -0.88 3.89 -20.96
N THR A 66 0.12 4.53 -20.36
CA THR A 66 0.65 4.13 -19.05
C THR A 66 -0.25 4.62 -17.90
N HIS A 67 -0.96 5.73 -18.08
CA HIS A 67 -1.84 6.36 -17.07
C HIS A 67 -3.32 6.26 -17.44
N ILE A 68 -3.73 5.16 -18.07
CA ILE A 68 -5.13 4.91 -18.44
C ILE A 68 -6.04 4.86 -17.19
N TRP A 69 -5.48 4.44 -16.06
CA TRP A 69 -6.14 4.42 -14.77
C TRP A 69 -6.40 5.83 -14.21
N ASP A 70 -5.47 6.77 -14.38
CA ASP A 70 -5.69 8.18 -14.02
C ASP A 70 -6.82 8.80 -14.84
N LEU A 71 -6.92 8.43 -16.13
CA LEU A 71 -8.02 8.87 -16.98
C LEU A 71 -9.36 8.33 -16.46
N LEU A 72 -9.41 7.04 -16.10
CA LEU A 72 -10.58 6.41 -15.47
C LEU A 72 -10.97 7.06 -14.13
N ALA A 73 -10.01 7.54 -13.34
CA ALA A 73 -10.25 8.27 -12.09
C ALA A 73 -10.91 9.64 -12.30
N ILE A 74 -10.66 10.25 -13.47
CA ILE A 74 -11.04 11.62 -13.80
C ILE A 74 -12.39 11.69 -14.50
N ILE A 75 -12.76 10.70 -15.32
CA ILE A 75 -13.99 10.79 -16.10
C ILE A 75 -15.20 10.88 -15.15
N PRO A 76 -15.94 12.01 -15.13
CA PRO A 76 -17.09 12.20 -14.26
C PRO A 76 -18.31 11.53 -14.92
N LEU A 77 -18.34 10.19 -14.86
CA LEU A 77 -19.39 9.38 -15.49
C LEU A 77 -20.78 9.70 -14.93
N ASN A 78 -20.87 10.14 -13.68
CA ASN A 78 -22.11 10.65 -13.07
C ASN A 78 -22.66 11.92 -13.78
N ALA A 79 -21.80 12.87 -14.12
CA ALA A 79 -22.19 14.09 -14.83
C ALA A 79 -22.48 13.82 -16.32
N LEU A 80 -21.70 12.92 -16.94
CA LEU A 80 -21.88 12.51 -18.33
C LEU A 80 -23.25 11.84 -18.55
N PHE A 81 -23.69 10.97 -17.63
CA PHE A 81 -25.00 10.31 -17.70
C PHE A 81 -26.17 11.17 -17.22
N SER A 82 -25.94 12.14 -16.32
CA SER A 82 -26.95 13.15 -15.98
C SER A 82 -27.26 14.06 -17.17
N PHE A 83 -26.23 14.38 -17.98
CA PHE A 83 -26.35 15.15 -19.22
C PHE A 83 -27.00 14.33 -20.34
N PHE A 84 -26.67 13.03 -20.46
CA PHE A 84 -27.29 12.08 -21.38
C PHE A 84 -28.58 11.45 -20.80
N ARG A 85 -29.58 12.28 -20.50
CA ARG A 85 -30.89 11.81 -20.03
C ARG A 85 -31.72 11.23 -21.19
N PHE A 86 -31.32 10.07 -21.73
CA PHE A 86 -32.17 9.33 -22.67
C PHE A 86 -33.33 8.66 -21.94
N ASN A 87 -34.53 9.04 -22.38
CA ASN A 87 -35.81 8.76 -21.75
C ASN A 87 -36.18 7.26 -21.81
N ARG A 88 -36.85 6.79 -20.75
CA ARG A 88 -37.72 5.60 -20.67
C ARG A 88 -37.11 4.18 -20.71
N ILE A 89 -35.98 3.90 -21.37
CA ILE A 89 -35.48 2.51 -21.52
C ILE A 89 -34.70 2.01 -20.27
N PHE A 90 -34.13 2.91 -19.48
CA PHE A 90 -33.32 2.58 -18.29
C PHE A 90 -34.12 2.36 -16.98
N LYS A 91 -35.45 2.25 -17.04
CA LYS A 91 -36.28 2.07 -15.83
C LYS A 91 -36.34 0.62 -15.32
N LEU A 92 -35.84 -0.35 -16.10
CA LEU A 92 -35.84 -1.77 -15.76
C LEU A 92 -34.55 -2.23 -15.04
N VAL A 93 -33.46 -1.50 -15.17
CA VAL A 93 -32.24 -1.68 -14.37
C VAL A 93 -32.25 -0.55 -13.35
N SER A 94 -32.58 -0.83 -12.09
CA SER A 94 -32.68 0.18 -11.02
C SER A 94 -31.55 1.22 -11.14
N MET A 95 -31.90 2.50 -11.33
CA MET A 95 -30.96 3.64 -11.51
C MET A 95 -29.83 3.71 -10.46
N GLN A 96 -30.03 3.03 -9.35
CA GLN A 96 -29.14 2.87 -8.20
C GLN A 96 -27.93 1.95 -8.52
N ARG A 97 -28.12 0.89 -9.33
CA ARG A 97 -27.07 -0.11 -9.64
C ARG A 97 -26.05 0.40 -10.67
N ILE A 98 -26.49 1.23 -11.61
CA ILE A 98 -25.63 1.82 -12.64
C ILE A 98 -24.72 2.92 -12.04
N LEU A 99 -25.26 3.73 -11.11
CA LEU A 99 -24.45 4.67 -10.32
C LEU A 99 -23.36 3.96 -9.52
N LEU A 100 -23.67 2.77 -9.00
CA LEU A 100 -22.72 1.90 -8.31
C LEU A 100 -21.56 1.50 -9.24
N VAL A 101 -21.86 0.97 -10.42
CA VAL A 101 -20.86 0.57 -11.46
C VAL A 101 -19.97 1.75 -11.86
N PHE A 102 -20.53 2.95 -12.03
CA PHE A 102 -19.73 4.13 -12.37
C PHE A 102 -18.85 4.65 -11.24
N ARG A 103 -19.28 4.52 -9.98
CA ARG A 103 -18.42 4.76 -8.80
C ARG A 103 -17.28 3.75 -8.75
N PHE A 104 -17.51 2.50 -9.14
CA PHE A 104 -16.45 1.47 -9.23
C PHE A 104 -15.46 1.73 -10.36
N VAL A 105 -15.87 2.24 -11.53
CA VAL A 105 -14.95 2.63 -12.60
C VAL A 105 -14.03 3.77 -12.13
N ARG A 106 -14.58 4.74 -11.39
CA ARG A 106 -13.82 5.83 -10.77
C ARG A 106 -12.87 5.31 -9.69
N LEU A 107 -13.32 4.41 -8.82
CA LEU A 107 -12.49 3.74 -7.81
C LEU A 107 -11.36 2.94 -8.47
N ALA A 108 -11.66 2.10 -9.46
CA ALA A 108 -10.67 1.31 -10.21
C ALA A 108 -9.61 2.20 -10.87
N GLY A 109 -10.01 3.36 -11.41
CA GLY A 109 -9.10 4.37 -11.93
C GLY A 109 -8.20 4.98 -10.85
N ILE A 110 -8.77 5.43 -9.73
CA ILE A 110 -8.02 5.98 -8.59
C ILE A 110 -7.04 4.93 -8.04
N ILE A 111 -7.47 3.67 -7.99
CA ILE A 111 -6.70 2.51 -7.54
C ILE A 111 -5.52 2.24 -8.47
N GLY A 112 -5.73 2.18 -9.79
CA GLY A 112 -4.65 1.92 -10.74
C GLY A 112 -3.65 3.08 -10.84
N LYS A 113 -4.11 4.34 -10.72
CA LYS A 113 -3.28 5.55 -10.61
C LYS A 113 -2.32 5.46 -9.42
N LEU A 114 -2.87 5.03 -8.28
CA LEU A 114 -2.12 4.88 -7.05
C LEU A 114 -1.09 3.76 -7.16
N GLN A 115 -1.45 2.59 -7.70
CA GLN A 115 -0.54 1.45 -7.90
C GLN A 115 0.70 1.80 -8.76
N LEU A 116 0.53 2.59 -9.82
CA LEU A 116 1.62 3.00 -10.71
C LEU A 116 2.60 4.00 -10.07
N LYS A 117 2.07 5.03 -9.40
CA LYS A 117 2.90 5.99 -8.62
C LYS A 117 3.58 5.30 -7.43
N LEU A 118 2.91 4.32 -6.83
CA LEU A 118 3.42 3.54 -5.70
C LEU A 118 4.50 2.52 -6.09
N LYS A 119 4.39 1.78 -7.21
CA LYS A 119 5.49 0.89 -7.69
C LYS A 119 6.83 1.62 -7.81
N THR A 120 6.79 2.89 -8.19
CA THR A 120 7.97 3.76 -8.33
C THR A 120 8.45 4.32 -6.98
N PHE A 121 7.56 4.43 -5.99
CA PHE A 121 7.83 4.95 -4.64
C PHE A 121 8.23 3.85 -3.64
N LEU A 122 7.80 2.61 -3.86
CA LEU A 122 7.80 1.51 -2.89
C LEU A 122 8.99 0.55 -2.97
N LYS A 123 10.14 0.98 -3.50
CA LYS A 123 11.41 0.31 -3.19
C LYS A 123 11.77 0.39 -1.69
N THR A 124 10.91 1.00 -0.85
CA THR A 124 11.21 1.38 0.55
C THR A 124 10.13 0.98 1.58
N ASN A 125 8.91 0.55 1.23
CA ASN A 125 7.89 0.24 2.27
C ASN A 125 6.88 -0.89 1.89
N ASN A 126 7.27 -2.16 2.08
CA ASN A 126 6.49 -3.35 1.72
C ASN A 126 5.12 -3.48 2.45
N ILE A 127 5.00 -2.97 3.68
CA ILE A 127 3.83 -3.20 4.54
C ILE A 127 2.58 -2.44 4.04
N VAL A 128 2.74 -1.17 3.64
CA VAL A 128 1.61 -0.35 3.16
C VAL A 128 1.01 -0.92 1.88
N TYR A 129 1.85 -1.46 0.99
CA TYR A 129 1.40 -2.16 -0.21
C TYR A 129 0.58 -3.41 0.10
N LEU A 130 1.01 -4.19 1.09
CA LEU A 130 0.31 -5.38 1.57
C LEU A 130 -1.11 -5.03 2.04
N PHE A 131 -1.26 -4.03 2.91
CA PHE A 131 -2.57 -3.58 3.38
C PHE A 131 -3.46 -3.08 2.24
N TYR A 132 -2.86 -2.46 1.21
CA TYR A 132 -3.60 -1.99 0.05
C TYR A 132 -4.11 -3.14 -0.85
N VAL A 133 -3.27 -4.13 -1.14
CA VAL A 133 -3.66 -5.33 -1.90
C VAL A 133 -4.74 -6.12 -1.16
N CYS A 134 -4.62 -6.23 0.16
CA CYS A 134 -5.64 -6.86 1.00
C CYS A 134 -6.98 -6.10 0.94
N GLY A 135 -6.95 -4.77 1.09
CA GLY A 135 -8.15 -3.94 0.92
C GLY A 135 -8.82 -4.11 -0.45
N LEU A 136 -8.02 -4.20 -1.53
CA LEU A 136 -8.55 -4.45 -2.88
C LEU A 136 -9.20 -5.84 -3.00
N MET A 137 -8.55 -6.88 -2.49
CA MET A 137 -9.07 -8.26 -2.52
C MET A 137 -10.38 -8.39 -1.74
N LEU A 138 -10.49 -7.71 -0.59
CA LEU A 138 -11.72 -7.63 0.20
C LEU A 138 -12.86 -7.02 -0.63
N LEU A 139 -12.64 -5.87 -1.27
CA LEU A 139 -13.67 -5.21 -2.07
C LEU A 139 -14.13 -6.04 -3.26
N VAL A 140 -13.19 -6.64 -4.00
CA VAL A 140 -13.50 -7.49 -5.16
C VAL A 140 -14.30 -8.72 -4.74
N SER A 141 -13.90 -9.38 -3.65
CA SER A 141 -14.58 -10.59 -3.18
C SER A 141 -15.96 -10.27 -2.62
N SER A 142 -16.11 -9.17 -1.89
CA SER A 142 -17.41 -8.67 -1.41
C SER A 142 -18.36 -8.39 -2.56
N PHE A 143 -17.85 -7.85 -3.67
CA PHE A 143 -18.67 -7.56 -4.84
C PHE A 143 -19.15 -8.83 -5.55
N ILE A 144 -18.24 -9.77 -5.82
CA ILE A 144 -18.61 -11.05 -6.45
C ILE A 144 -19.61 -11.79 -5.58
N TYR A 145 -19.39 -11.79 -4.26
CA TYR A 145 -20.30 -12.41 -3.30
C TYR A 145 -21.69 -11.74 -3.28
N SER A 146 -21.75 -10.41 -3.21
CA SER A 146 -23.03 -9.66 -3.26
C SER A 146 -23.80 -9.89 -4.56
N LEU A 147 -23.11 -9.96 -5.70
CA LEU A 147 -23.75 -10.23 -6.99
C LEU A 147 -24.27 -11.66 -7.10
N SER A 148 -23.46 -12.62 -6.63
CA SER A 148 -23.76 -14.05 -6.76
C SER A 148 -24.81 -14.53 -5.76
N GLU A 149 -24.79 -14.02 -4.53
CA GLU A 149 -25.67 -14.43 -3.44
C GLU A 149 -26.81 -13.42 -3.17
N HIS A 150 -26.88 -12.33 -3.95
CA HIS A 150 -27.89 -11.27 -3.81
C HIS A 150 -27.98 -10.63 -2.42
N VAL A 151 -26.89 -10.63 -1.65
CA VAL A 151 -26.80 -9.99 -0.33
C VAL A 151 -26.40 -8.52 -0.44
N SER A 152 -26.66 -7.74 0.62
CA SER A 152 -26.16 -6.37 0.72
C SER A 152 -24.63 -6.32 0.70
N LEU A 153 -24.06 -5.24 0.15
CA LEU A 153 -22.60 -5.10 0.10
C LEU A 153 -21.95 -5.03 1.48
N GLY A 154 -22.64 -4.49 2.49
CA GLY A 154 -22.15 -4.49 3.88
C GLY A 154 -21.98 -5.91 4.42
N ASN A 155 -22.98 -6.78 4.20
CA ASN A 155 -22.92 -8.19 4.60
C ASN A 155 -21.87 -8.96 3.81
N ALA A 156 -21.71 -8.67 2.52
CA ALA A 156 -20.66 -9.28 1.71
C ALA A 156 -19.25 -8.84 2.14
N PHE A 157 -19.10 -7.59 2.58
CA PHE A 157 -17.85 -7.07 3.13
C PHE A 157 -17.50 -7.69 4.47
N TRP A 158 -18.49 -7.82 5.36
CA TRP A 158 -18.35 -8.55 6.61
C TRP A 158 -17.88 -9.99 6.37
N TRP A 159 -18.54 -10.70 5.45
CA TRP A 159 -18.15 -12.05 5.06
C TRP A 159 -16.71 -12.12 4.53
N ALA A 160 -16.34 -11.20 3.63
CA ALA A 160 -14.99 -11.18 3.05
C ALA A 160 -13.94 -10.89 4.13
N LEU A 161 -14.23 -9.99 5.07
CA LEU A 161 -13.35 -9.67 6.19
C LEU A 161 -13.16 -10.86 7.13
N ALA A 162 -14.25 -11.52 7.52
CA ALA A 162 -14.22 -12.74 8.34
C ALA A 162 -13.45 -13.87 7.63
N THR A 163 -13.56 -13.97 6.31
CA THR A 163 -12.87 -14.99 5.50
C THR A 163 -11.37 -14.71 5.36
N VAL A 164 -10.98 -13.48 5.00
CA VAL A 164 -9.55 -13.14 4.81
C VAL A 164 -8.76 -13.18 6.11
N SER A 165 -9.42 -12.84 7.23
CA SER A 165 -8.85 -12.91 8.58
C SER A 165 -8.84 -14.33 9.16
N THR A 166 -9.34 -15.32 8.40
CA THR A 166 -9.46 -16.74 8.81
C THR A 166 -10.35 -16.98 10.03
N VAL A 167 -11.19 -16.00 10.41
CA VAL A 167 -12.13 -16.13 11.54
C VAL A 167 -13.31 -17.01 11.16
N GLY A 168 -13.96 -16.71 10.02
CA GLY A 168 -15.01 -17.56 9.45
C GLY A 168 -16.19 -17.86 10.38
N TYR A 169 -16.91 -16.84 10.85
CA TYR A 169 -18.06 -16.99 11.75
C TYR A 169 -19.15 -17.98 11.26
N GLY A 170 -19.30 -18.14 9.94
CA GLY A 170 -20.26 -19.07 9.34
C GLY A 170 -21.71 -18.58 9.33
N ASP A 171 -21.94 -17.36 9.79
CA ASP A 171 -23.22 -16.63 9.72
C ASP A 171 -23.65 -16.34 8.27
N ILE A 172 -22.67 -16.12 7.39
CA ILE A 172 -22.85 -15.84 5.97
C ILE A 172 -21.93 -16.78 5.19
N SER A 173 -22.45 -17.50 4.19
CA SER A 173 -21.66 -18.48 3.43
C SER A 173 -22.10 -18.57 1.95
N PRO A 174 -21.18 -18.87 1.02
CA PRO A 174 -21.51 -18.94 -0.41
C PRO A 174 -22.27 -20.23 -0.75
N HIS A 175 -23.44 -20.09 -1.37
CA HIS A 175 -24.25 -21.22 -1.83
C HIS A 175 -24.10 -21.45 -3.34
N THR A 176 -23.82 -20.40 -4.10
CA THR A 176 -23.66 -20.44 -5.56
C THR A 176 -22.27 -20.91 -5.98
N PHE A 177 -22.17 -21.49 -7.18
CA PHE A 177 -20.88 -21.94 -7.73
C PHE A 177 -19.87 -20.79 -7.86
N ILE A 178 -20.31 -19.63 -8.37
CA ILE A 178 -19.47 -18.44 -8.54
C ILE A 178 -19.04 -17.87 -7.17
N GLY A 179 -19.96 -17.82 -6.20
CA GLY A 179 -19.65 -17.40 -4.83
C GLY A 179 -18.63 -18.31 -4.15
N ARG A 180 -18.76 -19.64 -4.33
CA ARG A 180 -17.83 -20.63 -3.77
C ARG A 180 -16.45 -20.56 -4.42
N PHE A 181 -16.39 -20.34 -5.74
CA PHE A 181 -15.11 -20.12 -6.42
C PHE A 181 -14.41 -18.86 -5.93
N ALA A 182 -15.15 -17.75 -5.78
CA ALA A 182 -14.61 -16.50 -5.23
C ALA A 182 -14.14 -16.66 -3.78
N ALA A 183 -14.87 -17.42 -2.97
CA ALA A 183 -14.49 -17.74 -1.60
C ALA A 183 -13.20 -18.56 -1.54
N ALA A 184 -13.07 -19.60 -2.36
CA ALA A 184 -11.86 -20.42 -2.43
C ALA A 184 -10.63 -19.58 -2.81
N LEU A 185 -10.80 -18.69 -3.79
CA LEU A 185 -9.74 -17.76 -4.19
C LEU A 185 -9.37 -16.80 -3.04
N LEU A 186 -10.36 -16.22 -2.37
CA LEU A 186 -10.14 -15.32 -1.23
C LEU A 186 -9.42 -16.02 -0.07
N MET A 187 -9.74 -17.28 0.21
CA MET A 187 -9.07 -18.07 1.26
C MET A 187 -7.57 -18.27 0.95
N ILE A 188 -7.23 -18.68 -0.29
CA ILE A 188 -5.83 -18.86 -0.71
C ILE A 188 -5.06 -17.53 -0.58
N LEU A 189 -5.67 -16.44 -1.04
CA LEU A 189 -5.08 -15.11 -1.00
C LEU A 189 -4.93 -14.59 0.44
N GLY A 190 -5.90 -14.87 1.32
CA GLY A 190 -5.86 -14.49 2.74
C GLY A 190 -4.72 -15.16 3.48
N VAL A 191 -4.51 -16.47 3.30
CA VAL A 191 -3.36 -17.18 3.88
C VAL A 191 -2.04 -16.62 3.35
N GLY A 192 -1.95 -16.36 2.05
CA GLY A 192 -0.77 -15.74 1.44
C GLY A 192 -0.48 -14.34 2.01
N PHE A 193 -1.52 -13.55 2.26
CA PHE A 193 -1.42 -12.22 2.87
C PHE A 193 -0.85 -12.29 4.29
N ILE A 194 -1.38 -13.17 5.15
CA ILE A 194 -0.87 -13.37 6.51
C ILE A 194 0.60 -13.81 6.46
N GLY A 195 0.96 -14.76 5.60
CA GLY A 195 2.36 -15.21 5.44
C GLY A 195 3.31 -14.10 5.01
N MET A 196 2.89 -13.24 4.08
CA MET A 196 3.68 -12.07 3.67
C MET A 196 3.81 -11.02 4.78
N LEU A 197 2.75 -10.79 5.57
CA LEU A 197 2.80 -9.91 6.74
C LEU A 197 3.83 -10.43 7.76
N THR A 198 3.75 -11.71 8.11
CA THR A 198 4.70 -12.36 9.02
C THR A 198 6.12 -12.23 8.50
N SER A 199 6.38 -12.58 7.23
CA SER A 199 7.71 -12.44 6.62
C SER A 199 8.24 -11.00 6.69
N THR A 200 7.38 -10.02 6.46
CA THR A 200 7.79 -8.60 6.50
C THR A 200 8.11 -8.16 7.92
N LEU A 201 7.32 -8.58 8.92
CA LEU A 201 7.61 -8.33 10.33
C LEU A 201 8.92 -9.00 10.75
N THR A 202 9.12 -10.27 10.39
CA THR A 202 10.36 -11.00 10.69
C THR A 202 11.57 -10.27 10.11
N LYS A 203 11.50 -9.77 8.87
CA LYS A 203 12.58 -8.98 8.27
C LYS A 203 12.88 -7.72 9.07
N PHE A 204 11.85 -6.99 9.51
CA PHE A 204 12.02 -5.79 10.33
C PHE A 204 12.79 -6.08 11.63
N PHE A 205 12.35 -7.09 12.39
CA PHE A 205 13.04 -7.49 13.63
C PHE A 205 14.44 -8.05 13.37
N THR A 206 14.61 -8.85 12.31
CA THR A 206 15.92 -9.44 11.96
C THR A 206 16.94 -8.38 11.57
N GLU A 207 16.54 -7.34 10.83
CA GLU A 207 17.44 -6.24 10.47
C GLU A 207 17.86 -5.41 11.69
N GLU A 208 16.94 -5.19 12.65
CA GLU A 208 17.24 -4.52 13.91
C GLU A 208 18.26 -5.33 14.74
N HIS A 209 18.07 -6.64 14.85
CA HIS A 209 19.02 -7.53 15.52
C HIS A 209 20.40 -7.56 14.84
N LYS A 210 20.44 -7.69 13.51
CA LYS A 210 21.71 -7.67 12.74
C LYS A 210 22.48 -6.38 12.93
N LYS A 211 21.78 -5.24 12.98
CA LYS A 211 22.41 -3.94 13.21
C LYS A 211 23.02 -3.84 14.62
N SER A 212 22.30 -4.34 15.63
CA SER A 212 22.81 -4.40 17.01
C SER A 212 24.04 -5.30 17.13
N GLU A 213 23.98 -6.50 16.54
CA GLU A 213 25.08 -7.47 16.54
C GLU A 213 26.32 -6.92 15.82
N PHE A 214 26.14 -6.27 14.66
CA PHE A 214 27.23 -5.62 13.94
C PHE A 214 27.93 -4.53 14.77
N VAL A 215 27.17 -3.72 15.51
CA VAL A 215 27.73 -2.70 16.41
C VAL A 215 28.54 -3.35 17.55
N GLN A 216 28.07 -4.47 18.10
CA GLN A 216 28.81 -5.20 19.14
C GLN A 216 30.11 -5.80 18.59
N ILE A 217 30.08 -6.41 17.41
CA ILE A 217 31.27 -6.98 16.75
C ILE A 217 32.30 -5.87 16.49
N MET A 218 31.87 -4.72 15.96
CA MET A 218 32.75 -3.58 15.73
C MET A 218 33.36 -3.04 17.03
N HIS A 219 32.60 -3.00 18.11
CA HIS A 219 33.10 -2.60 19.42
C HIS A 219 34.16 -3.57 19.96
N VAL A 220 33.96 -4.88 19.80
CA VAL A 220 34.95 -5.90 20.20
C VAL A 220 36.21 -5.83 19.33
N LEU A 221 36.07 -5.64 18.01
CA LEU A 221 37.20 -5.49 17.10
C LEU A 221 38.09 -4.30 17.48
N HIS A 222 37.50 -3.13 17.71
CA HIS A 222 38.27 -1.96 18.14
C HIS A 222 38.95 -2.16 19.51
N LYS A 223 38.33 -2.93 20.42
CA LYS A 223 38.95 -3.28 21.69
C LYS A 223 40.19 -4.17 21.49
N LEU A 224 40.10 -5.17 20.62
CA LEU A 224 41.22 -6.07 20.30
C LEU A 224 42.36 -5.33 19.59
N GLU A 225 42.04 -4.44 18.66
CA GLU A 225 43.02 -3.60 17.95
C GLU A 225 43.83 -2.76 18.93
N ARG A 226 43.14 -2.08 19.87
CA ARG A 226 43.78 -1.29 20.92
C ARG A 226 44.67 -2.14 21.85
N GLN A 227 44.23 -3.37 22.19
CA GLN A 227 45.04 -4.28 22.99
C GLN A 227 46.31 -4.73 22.23
N ASN A 228 46.20 -5.00 20.93
CA ASN A 228 47.36 -5.35 20.11
C ASN A 228 48.35 -4.19 19.99
N GLU A 229 47.89 -2.96 19.79
CA GLU A 229 48.75 -1.77 19.78
C GLU A 229 49.47 -1.59 21.12
N GLU A 230 48.76 -1.77 22.24
CA GLU A 230 49.34 -1.68 23.57
C GLU A 230 50.39 -2.77 23.82
N LEU A 231 50.09 -4.02 23.45
CA LEU A 231 51.06 -5.13 23.53
C LEU A 231 52.30 -4.86 22.67
N SER A 232 52.12 -4.42 21.42
CA SER A 232 53.21 -4.08 20.51
C SER A 232 54.11 -2.98 21.11
N THR A 233 53.49 -1.97 21.74
CA THR A 233 54.22 -0.88 22.41
C THR A 233 55.01 -1.41 23.62
N ARG A 234 54.41 -2.29 24.43
CA ARG A 234 55.08 -2.90 25.59
C ARG A 234 56.26 -3.79 25.18
N ILE A 235 56.10 -4.61 24.13
CA ILE A 235 57.19 -5.44 23.59
C ILE A 235 58.35 -4.56 23.13
N SER A 236 58.06 -3.51 22.36
CA SER A 236 59.08 -2.56 21.89
C SER A 236 59.83 -1.89 23.04
N ALA A 237 59.11 -1.53 24.13
CA ALA A 237 59.72 -0.94 25.32
C ALA A 237 60.62 -1.94 26.08
N LEU A 238 60.21 -3.22 26.19
CA LEU A 238 61.01 -4.27 26.82
C LEU A 238 62.28 -4.58 26.02
N GLU A 239 62.20 -4.64 24.68
CA GLU A 239 63.37 -4.81 23.80
C GLU A 239 64.37 -3.66 23.98
N GLN A 240 63.89 -2.41 24.07
CA GLN A 240 64.76 -1.26 24.34
C GLN A 240 65.43 -1.34 25.72
N GLN A 241 64.72 -1.79 26.76
CA GLN A 241 65.29 -1.97 28.09
C GLN A 241 66.35 -3.07 28.13
N LEU A 242 66.12 -4.20 27.45
CA LEU A 242 67.09 -5.28 27.32
C LEU A 242 68.38 -4.80 26.66
N HIS A 243 68.27 -4.11 25.51
CA HIS A 243 69.44 -3.55 24.84
C HIS A 243 70.19 -2.50 25.67
N LYS A 244 69.48 -1.73 26.49
CA LYS A 244 70.11 -0.79 27.42
C LYS A 244 70.89 -1.53 28.51
N ASN A 245 70.30 -2.55 29.12
CA ASN A 245 70.94 -3.37 30.16
C ASN A 245 72.16 -4.13 29.61
N GLU A 246 72.09 -4.68 28.40
CA GLU A 246 73.24 -5.33 27.74
C GLU A 246 74.40 -4.36 27.51
N ARG A 247 74.10 -3.12 27.11
CA ARG A 247 75.12 -2.07 26.93
C ARG A 247 75.75 -1.61 28.23
N GLU A 248 75.01 -1.61 29.33
CA GLU A 248 75.54 -1.30 30.66
C GLU A 248 76.43 -2.44 31.16
N LYS A 249 76.03 -3.70 30.95
CA LYS A 249 76.80 -4.89 31.35
C LYS A 249 78.12 -5.10 30.61
N ASN A 250 78.24 -4.58 29.38
CA ASN A 250 79.48 -4.63 28.58
C ASN A 250 80.46 -3.47 28.87
N LYS A 251 80.10 -2.53 29.76
CA LYS A 251 80.96 -1.40 30.15
C LYS A 251 81.69 -1.61 31.47
N ASP A 252 81.29 -2.62 32.24
CA ASP A 252 81.96 -3.11 33.45
C ASP A 252 82.89 -4.29 33.11
#